data_AF-A0A257PN60-F1
#
_entry.id   AF-A0A257PN60-F1
#
_cell.length_a   1.000
_cell.length_b   1.000
_cell.length_c   1.000
_cell.angle_alpha   90.00
_cell.angle_beta   90.00
_cell.angle_gamma   90.00
#
_symmetry.space_group_name_H-M   'P 1'
#
loop_
_entity.id
_entity.type
_entity.pdbx_description
1 polymer ?
#
loop_
_entity_poly.entity_id
_entity_poly.type
_entity_poly.pdbx_seq_one_letter_code
_entity_poly.pdbx_strand_id
1 'polypeptide(L)'
;MANPAGPCGGGARAVNARRGLALRMAVFWRRTVNPRFGFSRYAGLHETFRAQAPSLSLNAAPGVGWLAIAAMLTDLAFETDAMGCFTAFGPGKVLGQPAAKLLGVEAAALLAGSPEDEALSAQQFRSVIKTICLECVAWHGKVRLRLADGGSSVFRLSLAPRIIGGSVTGTYGILFDLDTKELTLPDSHAGHADDPALNRHALLDAETGLWSPRTFAEEMGRRFDRLDVEELPGTLLYLGFARVRPELQSAVAMRMAEELRDVVRPTDLLGRIDATTLALWCDGMDQLTGAERAAKFCGQLPLLLPERTRVMGGVAPRWPGSGEDPASVMEHAAVALRLAALANERSPKEETAGAWRVWQRDLNY
;
A
#
# COMPACT_ATOMS: atom_id res chain seq x y z
N MET A 1 -54.74 -7.85 29.88
CA MET A 1 -53.80 -7.16 30.78
C MET A 1 -52.55 -6.83 29.98
N ALA A 2 -52.15 -5.57 30.03
CA ALA A 2 -51.12 -4.94 29.20
C ALA A 2 -49.71 -5.04 29.83
N ASN A 3 -48.69 -5.15 28.96
CA ASN A 3 -47.29 -4.65 28.94
C ASN A 3 -46.53 -4.31 30.25
N PRO A 4 -45.17 -4.35 30.31
CA PRO A 4 -44.30 -3.73 29.29
C PRO A 4 -42.90 -4.37 29.01
N ALA A 5 -42.23 -3.72 28.05
CA ALA A 5 -40.94 -3.99 27.42
C ALA A 5 -39.69 -3.53 28.21
N GLY A 6 -38.51 -4.02 27.78
CA GLY A 6 -37.18 -3.39 27.94
C GLY A 6 -36.01 -4.37 28.15
N PRO A 7 -34.73 -3.97 27.90
CA PRO A 7 -34.17 -3.70 26.57
C PRO A 7 -32.81 -4.40 26.27
N CYS A 8 -32.34 -4.20 25.03
CA CYS A 8 -31.11 -4.64 24.39
C CYS A 8 -29.79 -4.23 25.08
N GLY A 9 -28.77 -5.10 25.00
CA GLY A 9 -27.37 -4.76 25.30
C GLY A 9 -26.39 -5.68 24.56
N GLY A 10 -25.78 -5.21 23.47
CA GLY A 10 -24.87 -6.02 22.67
C GLY A 10 -24.03 -5.20 21.70
N GLY A 11 -23.15 -4.33 22.21
CA GLY A 11 -22.32 -3.45 21.38
C GLY A 11 -21.04 -3.00 22.08
N ALA A 12 -20.16 -3.93 22.47
CA ALA A 12 -18.86 -3.56 23.04
C ALA A 12 -17.69 -4.54 22.75
N ARG A 13 -17.90 -5.63 21.99
CA ARG A 13 -16.86 -6.67 21.82
C ARG A 13 -15.92 -6.51 20.62
N ALA A 14 -16.22 -5.65 19.64
CA ALA A 14 -15.43 -5.59 18.40
C ALA A 14 -14.19 -4.66 18.44
N VAL A 15 -14.18 -3.65 19.31
CA VAL A 15 -13.12 -2.61 19.33
C VAL A 15 -11.89 -3.04 20.14
N ASN A 16 -12.05 -3.90 21.16
CA ASN A 16 -10.94 -4.39 21.98
C ASN A 16 -10.06 -5.46 21.29
N ALA A 17 -10.55 -6.12 20.24
CA ALA A 17 -9.79 -7.15 19.53
C ALA A 17 -8.63 -6.57 18.69
N ARG A 18 -8.77 -5.34 18.16
CA ARG A 18 -7.76 -4.71 17.27
C ARG A 18 -6.55 -4.15 18.01
N ARG A 19 -6.72 -3.61 19.24
CA ARG A 19 -5.59 -3.11 20.06
C ARG A 19 -4.78 -4.23 20.71
N GLY A 20 -5.40 -5.40 20.98
CA GLY A 20 -4.72 -6.54 21.61
C GLY A 20 -3.75 -7.28 20.69
N LEU A 21 -3.98 -7.27 19.37
CA LEU A 21 -3.20 -8.05 18.40
C LEU A 21 -1.85 -7.37 18.05
N ALA A 22 -1.86 -6.05 17.83
CA ALA A 22 -0.65 -5.27 17.57
C ALA A 22 0.31 -5.28 18.80
N LEU A 23 -0.24 -5.19 20.02
CA LEU A 23 0.56 -5.22 21.24
C LEU A 23 1.14 -6.61 21.55
N ARG A 24 0.42 -7.70 21.22
CA ARG A 24 0.91 -9.07 21.40
C ARG A 24 2.00 -9.46 20.39
N MET A 25 2.00 -8.88 19.18
CA MET A 25 3.06 -9.11 18.19
C MET A 25 4.36 -8.37 18.55
N ALA A 26 4.29 -7.15 19.07
CA ALA A 26 5.46 -6.38 19.48
C ALA A 26 6.17 -6.96 20.72
N VAL A 27 5.42 -7.54 21.66
CA VAL A 27 5.98 -8.06 22.94
C VAL A 27 6.69 -9.40 22.78
N PHE A 28 6.28 -10.26 21.84
CA PHE A 28 6.94 -11.55 21.61
C PHE A 28 8.25 -11.42 20.80
N TRP A 29 8.32 -10.47 19.85
CA TRP A 29 9.52 -10.29 19.00
C TRP A 29 10.68 -9.57 19.70
N ARG A 30 10.43 -8.83 20.79
CA ARG A 30 11.50 -8.23 21.63
C ARG A 30 12.36 -9.24 22.39
N ARG A 31 12.01 -10.53 22.41
CA ARG A 31 12.76 -11.57 23.13
C ARG A 31 13.78 -12.34 22.30
N THR A 32 13.84 -12.14 20.98
CA THR A 32 14.67 -12.98 20.08
C THR A 32 15.77 -12.24 19.32
N VAL A 33 16.07 -10.97 19.65
CA VAL A 33 17.14 -10.21 18.98
C VAL A 33 18.14 -9.68 20.02
N ASN A 34 19.36 -10.20 19.93
CA ASN A 34 20.52 -9.91 20.77
C ASN A 34 21.07 -8.50 20.43
N PRO A 35 21.20 -7.55 21.39
CA PRO A 35 21.64 -6.19 21.09
C PRO A 35 23.13 -6.05 21.44
N ARG A 36 24.01 -6.27 20.46
CA ARG A 36 25.37 -5.74 20.49
C ARG A 36 25.69 -5.24 19.10
N PHE A 37 25.70 -3.93 18.90
CA PHE A 37 26.66 -3.18 18.10
C PHE A 37 26.26 -1.71 18.17
N GLY A 38 27.06 -0.92 18.87
CA GLY A 38 26.97 0.54 18.87
C GLY A 38 27.91 1.09 17.80
N PHE A 39 27.50 2.17 17.15
CA PHE A 39 28.43 3.12 16.54
C PHE A 39 27.94 4.54 16.70
N SER A 40 28.90 5.39 17.01
CA SER A 40 28.83 6.77 17.42
C SER A 40 29.44 7.65 16.33
N ARG A 41 28.96 8.90 16.26
CA ARG A 41 29.50 10.07 15.55
C ARG A 41 29.40 10.06 14.04
N TYR A 42 28.68 11.04 13.49
CA TYR A 42 29.29 12.16 12.76
C TYR A 42 28.37 13.38 12.88
N ALA A 43 28.89 14.42 13.51
CA ALA A 43 28.33 15.76 13.56
C ALA A 43 29.24 16.66 12.74
N GLY A 44 28.66 17.56 11.95
CA GLY A 44 29.38 18.66 11.31
C GLY A 44 29.14 18.74 9.82
N LEU A 45 28.24 19.64 9.42
CA LEU A 45 28.53 20.75 8.51
C LEU A 45 27.19 21.44 8.19
N HIS A 46 26.91 22.49 8.96
CA HIS A 46 25.93 23.52 8.63
C HIS A 46 26.64 24.69 7.97
N GLU A 47 25.86 25.43 7.19
CA GLU A 47 26.11 26.77 6.63
C GLU A 47 26.79 26.83 5.26
N THR A 48 25.97 26.94 4.21
CA THR A 48 25.88 28.18 3.40
C THR A 48 24.89 27.95 2.25
N PHE A 49 23.62 28.33 2.42
CA PHE A 49 22.74 28.76 1.33
C PHE A 49 21.53 29.48 1.94
N ARG A 50 21.65 30.81 2.08
CA ARG A 50 20.56 31.68 2.54
C ARG A 50 20.10 32.51 1.34
N ALA A 51 19.22 31.92 0.53
CA ALA A 51 18.43 32.65 -0.46
C ALA A 51 17.01 32.82 0.09
N GLN A 52 16.45 34.00 -0.12
CA GLN A 52 15.21 34.50 0.48
C GLN A 52 14.01 33.56 0.24
N ALA A 53 13.64 32.79 1.25
CA ALA A 53 12.30 32.21 1.36
C ALA A 53 11.43 33.17 2.19
N PRO A 54 10.17 33.43 1.79
CA PRO A 54 9.24 34.18 2.62
C PRO A 54 9.07 33.45 3.96
N SER A 55 9.28 34.19 5.05
CA SER A 55 9.09 33.70 6.41
C SER A 55 7.60 33.41 6.66
N LEU A 56 7.18 32.17 6.40
CA LEU A 56 5.87 31.69 6.84
C LEU A 56 5.96 31.41 8.34
N SER A 57 5.36 32.27 9.16
CA SER A 57 5.20 32.03 10.58
C SER A 57 4.29 30.81 10.78
N LEU A 58 4.88 29.67 11.17
CA LEU A 58 4.20 28.40 11.48
C LEU A 58 3.47 28.44 12.84
N ASN A 59 2.76 29.53 13.15
CA ASN A 59 1.77 29.56 14.22
C ASN A 59 0.41 29.18 13.62
N ALA A 60 0.30 27.93 13.20
CA ALA A 60 -0.90 27.43 12.56
C ALA A 60 -1.66 26.49 13.51
N ALA A 61 -2.97 26.70 13.62
CA ALA A 61 -3.87 25.84 14.40
C ALA A 61 -3.67 24.35 14.04
N PRO A 62 -3.85 23.41 14.98
CA PRO A 62 -3.70 21.98 14.73
C PRO A 62 -4.64 21.54 13.60
N GLY A 63 -4.07 21.28 12.43
CA GLY A 63 -4.78 20.97 11.18
C GLY A 63 -4.19 21.63 9.93
N VAL A 64 -3.58 22.81 10.08
CA VAL A 64 -3.08 23.60 8.93
C VAL A 64 -1.72 23.10 8.41
N GLY A 65 -0.97 22.36 9.23
CA GLY A 65 0.40 21.97 8.91
C GLY A 65 0.54 21.09 7.66
N TRP A 66 -0.29 20.05 7.53
CA TRP A 66 -0.16 19.12 6.39
C TRP A 66 -0.70 19.73 5.10
N LEU A 67 -1.83 20.46 5.15
CA LEU A 67 -2.42 21.13 3.98
C LEU A 67 -1.45 22.14 3.37
N ALA A 68 -0.72 22.87 4.20
CA ALA A 68 0.31 23.81 3.73
C ALA A 68 1.46 23.08 3.01
N ILE A 69 1.95 21.97 3.57
CA ILE A 69 3.03 21.17 2.96
C ILE A 69 2.56 20.50 1.67
N ALA A 70 1.39 19.87 1.69
CA ALA A 70 0.84 19.16 0.53
C ALA A 70 0.55 20.13 -0.63
N ALA A 71 0.06 21.34 -0.35
CA ALA A 71 -0.15 22.36 -1.37
C ALA A 71 1.16 22.90 -1.99
N MET A 72 2.32 22.66 -1.38
CA MET A 72 3.62 22.95 -2.02
C MET A 72 4.04 21.89 -3.04
N LEU A 73 3.48 20.69 -2.95
CA LEU A 73 3.90 19.52 -3.73
C LEU A 73 2.86 19.12 -4.77
N THR A 74 1.66 19.69 -4.72
CA THR A 74 0.48 19.26 -5.47
C THR A 74 -0.30 20.48 -5.95
N ASP A 75 -1.07 20.34 -7.02
CA ASP A 75 -1.89 21.44 -7.54
C ASP A 75 -3.05 21.78 -6.60
N LEU A 76 -3.52 20.80 -5.83
CA LEU A 76 -4.53 21.01 -4.81
C LEU A 76 -4.45 19.95 -3.71
N ALA A 77 -4.45 20.40 -2.46
CA ALA A 77 -4.63 19.56 -1.28
C ALA A 77 -5.94 19.94 -0.55
N PHE A 78 -6.67 18.95 -0.04
CA PHE A 78 -7.96 19.17 0.60
C PHE A 78 -8.31 18.10 1.65
N GLU A 79 -9.34 18.41 2.44
CA GLU A 79 -9.99 17.48 3.35
C GLU A 79 -11.48 17.39 3.05
N THR A 80 -12.06 16.21 3.27
CA THR A 80 -13.51 16.00 3.26
C THR A 80 -14.01 15.48 4.60
N ASP A 81 -15.32 15.56 4.84
CA ASP A 81 -15.99 14.77 5.86
C ASP A 81 -16.29 13.34 5.38
N ALA A 82 -16.93 12.53 6.22
CA ALA A 82 -17.26 11.14 5.87
C ALA A 82 -18.28 11.01 4.71
N MET A 83 -19.00 12.09 4.37
CA MET A 83 -19.93 12.15 3.24
C MET A 83 -19.26 12.65 1.95
N GLY A 84 -17.97 13.00 2.00
CA GLY A 84 -17.23 13.51 0.86
C GLY A 84 -17.44 15.02 0.61
N CYS A 85 -17.97 15.76 1.57
CA CYS A 85 -18.09 17.23 1.48
C CYS A 85 -16.79 17.89 1.92
N PHE A 86 -16.31 18.90 1.18
CA PHE A 86 -15.06 19.57 1.52
C PHE A 86 -15.14 20.30 2.86
N THR A 87 -14.12 20.10 3.70
CA THR A 87 -14.02 20.71 5.03
C THR A 87 -12.82 21.63 5.18
N ALA A 88 -11.78 21.44 4.38
CA ALA A 88 -10.60 22.29 4.35
C ALA A 88 -9.86 22.17 3.00
N PHE A 89 -9.03 23.18 2.72
CA PHE A 89 -8.17 23.24 1.54
C PHE A 89 -6.78 23.77 1.92
N GLY A 90 -5.78 23.41 1.13
CA GLY A 90 -4.48 24.07 1.14
C GLY A 90 -4.58 25.55 0.74
N PRO A 91 -3.53 26.35 1.04
CA PRO A 91 -3.49 27.74 0.61
C PRO A 91 -3.58 27.86 -0.92
N GLY A 92 -4.31 28.86 -1.41
CA GLY A 92 -4.41 29.16 -2.85
C GLY A 92 -5.85 29.18 -3.39
N LYS A 93 -5.97 29.21 -4.72
CA LYS A 93 -7.25 29.02 -5.42
C LYS A 93 -7.49 27.53 -5.64
N VAL A 94 -8.74 27.12 -5.57
CA VAL A 94 -9.17 25.74 -5.75
C VAL A 94 -9.89 25.64 -7.09
N LEU A 95 -9.26 25.01 -8.09
CA LEU A 95 -9.81 24.87 -9.46
C LEU A 95 -10.25 26.21 -10.06
N GLY A 96 -9.45 27.26 -9.84
CA GLY A 96 -9.74 28.63 -10.28
C GLY A 96 -10.75 29.39 -9.40
N GLN A 97 -11.33 28.77 -8.37
CA GLN A 97 -12.35 29.37 -7.50
C GLN A 97 -11.81 29.68 -6.09
N PRO A 98 -12.42 30.64 -5.36
CA PRO A 98 -12.16 30.79 -3.93
C PRO A 98 -12.59 29.55 -3.16
N ALA A 99 -11.74 29.04 -2.27
CA ALA A 99 -12.01 27.86 -1.44
C ALA A 99 -13.35 27.94 -0.69
N ALA A 100 -13.73 29.14 -0.22
CA ALA A 100 -14.99 29.39 0.49
C ALA A 100 -16.24 28.99 -0.30
N LYS A 101 -16.20 29.00 -1.65
CA LYS A 101 -17.33 28.55 -2.49
C LYS A 101 -17.50 27.03 -2.51
N LEU A 102 -16.45 26.29 -2.15
CA LEU A 102 -16.41 24.83 -2.24
C LEU A 102 -16.51 24.17 -0.87
N LEU A 103 -16.34 24.91 0.24
CA LEU A 103 -16.56 24.38 1.58
C LEU A 103 -18.02 23.93 1.74
N GLY A 104 -18.20 22.70 2.23
CA GLY A 104 -19.49 22.03 2.35
C GLY A 104 -20.05 21.46 1.04
N VAL A 105 -19.40 21.70 -0.10
CA VAL A 105 -19.79 21.11 -1.39
C VAL A 105 -19.27 19.68 -1.46
N GLU A 106 -20.10 18.78 -1.99
CA GLU A 106 -19.72 17.39 -2.23
C GLU A 106 -18.67 17.31 -3.34
N ALA A 107 -17.55 16.63 -3.09
CA ALA A 107 -16.46 16.49 -4.07
C ALA A 107 -16.93 15.81 -5.37
N ALA A 108 -17.89 14.89 -5.30
CA ALA A 108 -18.48 14.23 -6.46
C ALA A 108 -19.21 15.21 -7.40
N ALA A 109 -19.67 16.36 -6.90
CA ALA A 109 -20.34 17.38 -7.72
C ALA A 109 -19.37 18.11 -8.67
N LEU A 110 -18.07 18.01 -8.42
CA LEU A 110 -17.04 18.60 -9.27
C LEU A 110 -16.67 17.71 -10.47
N LEU A 111 -17.12 16.44 -10.50
CA LEU A 111 -16.83 15.55 -11.61
C LEU A 111 -17.56 15.97 -12.87
N ALA A 112 -16.82 16.02 -13.99
CA ALA A 112 -17.33 16.43 -15.29
C ALA A 112 -17.73 15.25 -16.20
N GLY A 113 -17.98 14.06 -15.63
CA GLY A 113 -18.09 12.80 -16.37
C GLY A 113 -19.15 12.78 -17.48
N SER A 114 -18.73 12.35 -18.67
CA SER A 114 -19.55 11.77 -19.74
C SER A 114 -19.35 10.25 -19.74
N PRO A 115 -20.36 9.41 -20.04
CA PRO A 115 -20.23 7.94 -20.02
C PRO A 115 -19.18 7.36 -20.99
N GLU A 116 -18.65 8.14 -21.94
CA GLU A 116 -17.76 7.64 -23.01
C GLU A 116 -16.25 7.67 -22.68
N ASP A 117 -15.83 8.33 -21.60
CA ASP A 117 -14.42 8.77 -21.42
C ASP A 117 -13.58 7.98 -20.38
N GLU A 118 -14.01 6.77 -19.99
CA GLU A 118 -13.41 5.98 -18.87
C GLU A 118 -13.28 6.76 -17.53
N ALA A 119 -13.81 7.97 -17.45
CA ALA A 119 -13.73 8.84 -16.31
C ALA A 119 -14.72 8.38 -15.22
N LEU A 120 -14.28 8.49 -13.97
CA LEU A 120 -15.05 8.05 -12.83
C LEU A 120 -16.33 8.87 -12.68
N SER A 121 -17.50 8.21 -12.70
CA SER A 121 -18.79 8.88 -12.51
C SER A 121 -18.98 9.35 -11.07
N ALA A 122 -19.89 10.31 -10.85
CA ALA A 122 -20.21 10.80 -9.51
C ALA A 122 -20.68 9.69 -8.56
N GLN A 123 -21.43 8.70 -9.05
CA GLN A 123 -21.88 7.57 -8.25
C GLN A 123 -20.72 6.63 -7.89
N GLN A 124 -19.84 6.31 -8.84
CA GLN A 124 -18.62 5.53 -8.56
C GLN A 124 -17.74 6.25 -7.54
N PHE A 125 -17.62 7.57 -7.64
CA PHE A 125 -16.75 8.34 -6.74
C PHE A 125 -17.28 8.37 -5.30
N ARG A 126 -18.60 8.50 -5.14
CA ARG A 126 -19.24 8.32 -3.83
C ARG A 126 -18.97 6.94 -3.25
N SER A 127 -19.01 5.89 -4.09
CA SER A 127 -18.66 4.54 -3.66
C SER A 127 -17.20 4.45 -3.20
N VAL A 128 -16.27 5.08 -3.92
CA VAL A 128 -14.85 5.16 -3.54
C VAL A 128 -14.68 5.82 -2.17
N ILE A 129 -15.27 7.02 -1.96
CA ILE A 129 -15.21 7.72 -0.67
C ILE A 129 -15.78 6.85 0.47
N LYS A 130 -16.92 6.21 0.23
CA LYS A 130 -17.53 5.30 1.20
C LYS A 130 -16.60 4.13 1.53
N THR A 131 -15.97 3.51 0.54
CA THR A 131 -15.00 2.43 0.74
C THR A 131 -13.80 2.90 1.56
N ILE A 132 -13.21 4.05 1.22
CA ILE A 132 -12.09 4.64 1.99
C ILE A 132 -12.48 4.82 3.46
N CYS A 133 -13.66 5.40 3.70
CA CYS A 133 -14.11 5.70 5.05
C CYS A 133 -14.48 4.45 5.87
N LEU A 134 -15.09 3.44 5.24
CA LEU A 134 -15.50 2.22 5.92
C LEU A 134 -14.37 1.21 6.10
N GLU A 135 -13.52 1.09 5.09
CA GLU A 135 -12.46 0.08 5.03
C GLU A 135 -11.09 0.61 5.47
N CYS A 136 -10.97 1.93 5.67
CA CYS A 136 -9.71 2.59 6.04
C CYS A 136 -8.60 2.36 5.01
N VAL A 137 -8.95 2.45 3.72
CA VAL A 137 -8.04 2.18 2.59
C VAL A 137 -7.71 3.46 1.85
N ALA A 138 -6.49 3.58 1.33
CA ALA A 138 -6.17 4.65 0.39
C ALA A 138 -6.69 4.30 -1.01
N TRP A 139 -6.92 5.31 -1.83
CA TRP A 139 -7.32 5.15 -3.23
C TRP A 139 -6.60 6.18 -4.09
N HIS A 140 -6.25 5.81 -5.32
CA HIS A 140 -5.80 6.77 -6.32
C HIS A 140 -6.40 6.43 -7.68
N GLY A 141 -6.59 7.44 -8.52
CA GLY A 141 -7.12 7.26 -9.87
C GLY A 141 -7.12 8.54 -10.68
N LYS A 142 -7.55 8.43 -11.93
CA LYS A 142 -7.77 9.59 -12.81
C LYS A 142 -9.22 10.06 -12.68
N VAL A 143 -9.40 11.37 -12.60
CA VAL A 143 -10.73 12.00 -12.55
C VAL A 143 -10.75 13.20 -13.47
N ARG A 144 -11.88 13.47 -14.12
CA ARG A 144 -12.07 14.71 -14.87
C ARG A 144 -12.92 15.67 -14.04
N LEU A 145 -12.38 16.84 -13.73
CA LEU A 145 -13.04 17.83 -12.89
C LEU A 145 -13.47 19.05 -13.71
N ARG A 146 -14.63 19.62 -13.36
CA ARG A 146 -15.14 20.87 -13.92
C ARG A 146 -14.42 22.05 -13.28
N LEU A 147 -13.92 22.95 -14.13
CA LEU A 147 -13.23 24.18 -13.74
C LEU A 147 -14.22 25.35 -13.59
N ALA A 148 -13.74 26.46 -12.98
CA ALA A 148 -14.54 27.67 -12.74
C ALA A 148 -15.11 28.32 -14.01
N ASP A 149 -14.40 28.19 -15.12
CA ASP A 149 -14.75 28.76 -16.43
C ASP A 149 -15.74 27.89 -17.21
N GLY A 150 -16.19 26.77 -16.63
CA GLY A 150 -17.06 25.79 -17.29
C GLY A 150 -16.30 24.75 -18.11
N GLY A 151 -14.98 24.88 -18.25
CA GLY A 151 -14.12 23.87 -18.84
C GLY A 151 -13.97 22.63 -17.95
N SER A 152 -13.18 21.66 -18.42
CA SER A 152 -12.80 20.49 -17.63
C SER A 152 -11.37 20.10 -17.91
N SER A 153 -10.66 19.63 -16.88
CA SER A 153 -9.29 19.07 -16.99
C SER A 153 -9.24 17.69 -16.35
N VAL A 154 -8.28 16.87 -16.79
CA VAL A 154 -7.99 15.55 -16.20
C VAL A 154 -6.96 15.70 -15.08
N PHE A 155 -7.28 15.13 -13.93
CA PHE A 155 -6.42 15.13 -12.74
C PHE A 155 -6.09 13.71 -12.31
N ARG A 156 -4.91 13.52 -11.73
CA ARG A 156 -4.61 12.37 -10.87
C ARG A 156 -5.00 12.72 -9.43
N LEU A 157 -5.94 11.97 -8.87
CA LEU A 157 -6.45 12.14 -7.53
C LEU A 157 -5.92 11.01 -6.64
N SER A 158 -5.41 11.36 -5.46
CA SER A 158 -5.12 10.41 -4.38
C SER A 158 -5.89 10.78 -3.14
N LEU A 159 -6.47 9.78 -2.48
CA LEU A 159 -7.31 9.91 -1.30
C LEU A 159 -6.83 8.94 -0.22
N ALA A 160 -6.87 9.38 1.03
CA ALA A 160 -6.56 8.56 2.19
C ALA A 160 -7.57 8.81 3.32
N PRO A 161 -7.86 7.84 4.19
CA PRO A 161 -8.79 8.05 5.30
C PRO A 161 -8.23 9.08 6.31
N ARG A 162 -9.07 10.03 6.73
CA ARG A 162 -8.76 10.98 7.79
C ARG A 162 -9.18 10.42 9.15
N ILE A 163 -8.22 10.05 9.99
CA ILE A 163 -8.49 9.42 11.28
C ILE A 163 -8.18 10.40 12.42
N ILE A 164 -9.19 10.72 13.23
CA ILE A 164 -9.06 11.58 14.42
C ILE A 164 -9.58 10.79 15.62
N GLY A 165 -8.77 10.71 16.68
CA GLY A 165 -9.14 9.96 17.89
C GLY A 165 -9.43 8.47 17.64
N GLY A 166 -8.86 7.88 16.58
CA GLY A 166 -9.08 6.49 16.20
C GLY A 166 -10.39 6.23 15.43
N SER A 167 -11.14 7.27 15.08
CA SER A 167 -12.33 7.17 14.23
C SER A 167 -12.07 7.82 12.88
N VAL A 168 -12.58 7.23 11.80
CA VAL A 168 -12.55 7.87 10.48
C VAL A 168 -13.54 9.03 10.46
N THR A 169 -13.06 10.22 10.10
CA THR A 169 -13.82 11.47 10.10
C THR A 169 -13.99 12.06 8.70
N GLY A 170 -13.45 11.40 7.68
CA GLY A 170 -13.50 11.83 6.28
C GLY A 170 -12.27 11.37 5.50
N THR A 171 -11.85 12.15 4.50
CA THR A 171 -10.68 11.83 3.68
C THR A 171 -9.70 13.00 3.59
N TYR A 172 -8.41 12.68 3.53
CA TYR A 172 -7.40 13.55 2.93
C TYR A 172 -7.41 13.37 1.42
N GLY A 173 -7.17 14.44 0.67
CA GLY A 173 -7.09 14.39 -0.78
C GLY A 173 -6.01 15.28 -1.34
N ILE A 174 -5.33 14.79 -2.38
CA ILE A 174 -4.40 15.56 -3.20
C ILE A 174 -4.69 15.35 -4.69
N LEU A 175 -4.52 16.39 -5.48
CA LEU A 175 -4.74 16.40 -6.92
C LEU A 175 -3.50 16.91 -7.64
N PHE A 176 -3.21 16.27 -8.77
CA PHE A 176 -2.24 16.71 -9.76
C PHE A 176 -2.96 16.93 -11.08
N ASP A 177 -2.85 18.12 -11.64
CA ASP A 177 -3.38 18.45 -12.96
C ASP A 177 -2.49 17.77 -14.02
N LEU A 178 -3.10 16.89 -14.82
CA LEU A 178 -2.38 16.17 -15.87
C LEU A 178 -2.36 16.95 -17.20
N ASP A 179 -3.18 17.99 -17.33
CA ASP A 179 -3.22 18.86 -18.50
C ASP A 179 -2.27 20.06 -18.34
N THR A 180 -1.88 20.40 -17.10
CA THR A 180 -0.87 21.44 -16.83
C THR A 180 0.53 20.95 -17.23
N LYS A 181 1.12 21.61 -18.22
CA LYS A 181 2.43 21.26 -18.82
C LYS A 181 3.66 21.63 -17.97
N GLU A 182 3.48 22.12 -16.74
CA GLU A 182 4.56 22.70 -15.92
C GLU A 182 4.75 21.97 -14.59
N LEU A 183 5.07 20.70 -14.65
CA LEU A 183 6.01 20.12 -13.69
C LEU A 183 7.09 19.45 -14.52
N THR A 184 8.21 20.15 -14.71
CA THR A 184 9.49 19.52 -15.08
C THR A 184 9.96 18.67 -13.91
N LEU A 185 9.25 17.55 -13.68
CA LEU A 185 9.83 16.38 -13.06
C LEU A 185 11.07 16.01 -13.91
N PRO A 186 12.19 15.57 -13.31
CA PRO A 186 13.25 14.92 -14.08
C PRO A 186 12.58 13.78 -14.86
N ASP A 187 12.55 13.91 -16.19
CA ASP A 187 11.84 13.08 -17.17
C ASP A 187 11.05 11.91 -16.58
N SER A 188 9.87 12.22 -16.04
CA SER A 188 8.84 11.22 -15.78
C SER A 188 7.89 11.29 -16.96
N HIS A 189 8.18 10.49 -18.00
CA HIS A 189 7.47 10.45 -19.27
C HIS A 189 5.93 10.46 -19.12
N ALA A 190 5.34 11.65 -19.19
CA ALA A 190 3.91 11.86 -19.31
C ALA A 190 3.50 11.52 -20.75
N GLY A 191 2.92 10.33 -20.91
CA GLY A 191 2.41 9.82 -22.20
C GLY A 191 2.34 8.30 -22.30
N HIS A 192 2.96 7.57 -21.36
CA HIS A 192 3.28 6.14 -21.55
C HIS A 192 2.98 5.28 -20.33
N ALA A 193 1.83 5.48 -19.68
CA ALA A 193 1.36 4.57 -18.63
C ALA A 193 1.19 3.11 -19.12
N ASP A 194 1.05 2.93 -20.45
CA ASP A 194 0.95 1.62 -21.11
C ASP A 194 2.12 1.32 -22.07
N ASP A 195 3.27 2.03 -22.00
CA ASP A 195 4.45 1.58 -22.74
C ASP A 195 5.25 0.56 -21.91
N PRO A 196 5.13 -0.75 -22.18
CA PRO A 196 5.91 -1.77 -21.48
C PRO A 196 7.41 -1.60 -21.68
N ALA A 197 7.89 -0.76 -22.60
CA ALA A 197 9.32 -0.49 -22.78
C ALA A 197 9.90 0.48 -21.73
N LEU A 198 9.11 1.44 -21.24
CA LEU A 198 9.56 2.41 -20.21
C LEU A 198 9.47 1.82 -18.79
N ASN A 199 8.45 1.02 -18.51
CA ASN A 199 8.32 0.30 -17.24
C ASN A 199 9.38 -0.81 -17.05
N ARG A 200 10.02 -1.28 -18.14
CA ARG A 200 11.12 -2.28 -18.08
C ARG A 200 12.38 -1.80 -17.37
N HIS A 201 12.52 -0.48 -17.15
CA HIS A 201 13.70 0.13 -16.55
C HIS A 201 13.42 0.80 -15.19
N ALA A 202 12.17 0.77 -14.71
CA ALA A 202 11.84 1.27 -13.38
C ALA A 202 12.41 0.34 -12.30
N LEU A 203 13.25 0.89 -11.42
CA LEU A 203 13.82 0.15 -10.28
C LEU A 203 12.74 -0.26 -9.28
N LEU A 204 11.77 0.62 -9.05
CA LEU A 204 10.69 0.45 -8.09
C LEU A 204 9.33 0.45 -8.79
N ASP A 205 8.40 -0.31 -8.24
CA ASP A 205 6.98 -0.24 -8.58
C ASP A 205 6.39 1.10 -8.10
N ALA A 206 5.72 1.82 -9.00
CA ALA A 206 5.27 3.18 -8.75
C ALA A 206 4.14 3.29 -7.71
N GLU A 207 3.34 2.24 -7.50
CA GLU A 207 2.23 2.27 -6.53
C GLU A 207 2.69 1.88 -5.13
N THR A 208 3.46 0.79 -5.05
CA THR A 208 3.85 0.20 -3.76
C THR A 208 5.20 0.70 -3.27
N GLY A 209 6.08 1.19 -4.15
CA GLY A 209 7.47 1.53 -3.84
C GLY A 209 8.35 0.32 -3.54
N LEU A 210 7.91 -0.89 -3.90
CA LEU A 210 8.70 -2.13 -3.80
C LEU A 210 9.59 -2.32 -5.02
N TRP A 211 10.57 -3.21 -4.96
CA TRP A 211 11.39 -3.53 -6.14
C TRP A 211 10.53 -4.06 -7.28
N SER A 212 10.81 -3.62 -8.50
CA SER A 212 10.22 -4.22 -9.71
C SER A 212 10.67 -5.69 -9.84
N PRO A 213 9.97 -6.55 -10.60
CA PRO A 213 10.29 -7.97 -10.67
C PRO A 213 11.73 -8.24 -11.11
N ARG A 214 12.20 -7.45 -12.08
CA ARG A 214 13.57 -7.52 -12.59
C ARG A 214 14.58 -7.10 -11.53
N THR A 215 14.43 -5.92 -10.94
CA THR A 215 15.38 -5.41 -9.95
C THR A 215 15.38 -6.28 -8.69
N PHE A 216 14.22 -6.82 -8.29
CA PHE A 216 14.13 -7.80 -7.21
C PHE A 216 14.98 -9.04 -7.49
N ALA A 217 14.91 -9.61 -8.70
CA ALA A 217 15.71 -10.76 -9.10
C ALA A 217 17.21 -10.44 -9.13
N GLU A 218 17.59 -9.26 -9.63
CA GLU A 218 18.98 -8.79 -9.65
C GLU A 218 19.55 -8.62 -8.22
N GLU A 219 18.80 -7.98 -7.31
CA GLU A 219 19.20 -7.80 -5.91
C GLU A 219 19.24 -9.13 -5.15
N MET A 220 18.34 -10.06 -5.46
CA MET A 220 18.37 -11.41 -4.91
C MET A 220 19.62 -12.17 -5.38
N GLY A 221 19.96 -12.08 -6.67
CA GLY A 221 21.16 -12.69 -7.24
C GLY A 221 22.46 -12.21 -6.59
N ARG A 222 22.58 -10.89 -6.36
CA ARG A 222 23.76 -10.32 -5.66
C ARG A 222 23.95 -10.88 -4.25
N ARG A 223 22.91 -11.41 -3.62
CA ARG A 223 22.97 -11.97 -2.26
C ARG A 223 23.36 -13.43 -2.25
N PHE A 224 23.14 -14.16 -3.35
CA PHE A 224 23.42 -15.60 -3.43
C PHE A 224 24.89 -15.88 -3.18
N ASP A 225 25.80 -15.11 -3.81
CA ASP A 225 27.24 -15.26 -3.62
C ASP A 225 27.65 -15.13 -2.15
N ARG A 226 27.10 -14.13 -1.45
CA ARG A 226 27.37 -13.94 -0.02
C ARG A 226 26.81 -15.10 0.82
N LEU A 227 25.58 -15.54 0.54
CA LEU A 227 24.95 -16.65 1.25
C LEU A 227 25.72 -17.97 1.05
N ASP A 228 26.30 -18.18 -0.13
CA ASP A 228 27.15 -19.34 -0.41
C ASP A 228 28.44 -19.30 0.42
N VAL A 229 29.11 -18.14 0.48
CA VAL A 229 30.32 -17.95 1.29
C VAL A 229 30.04 -18.12 2.78
N GLU A 230 28.89 -17.67 3.26
CA GLU A 230 28.48 -17.78 4.67
C GLU A 230 27.83 -19.13 5.02
N GLU A 231 27.67 -20.04 4.05
CA GLU A 231 26.95 -21.31 4.19
C GLU A 231 25.53 -21.14 4.77
N LEU A 232 24.83 -20.07 4.38
CA LEU A 232 23.49 -19.75 4.85
C LEU A 232 22.41 -20.04 3.79
N PRO A 233 21.24 -20.58 4.18
CA PRO A 233 20.12 -20.68 3.26
C PRO A 233 19.48 -19.31 3.01
N GLY A 234 18.70 -19.20 1.95
CA GLY A 234 17.74 -18.10 1.77
C GLY A 234 16.38 -18.65 1.38
N THR A 235 15.31 -17.94 1.70
CA THR A 235 13.96 -18.38 1.32
C THR A 235 13.19 -17.25 0.66
N LEU A 236 12.63 -17.56 -0.50
CA LEU A 236 11.68 -16.71 -1.22
C LEU A 236 10.25 -17.07 -0.81
N LEU A 237 9.46 -16.07 -0.45
CA LEU A 237 8.03 -16.18 -0.23
C LEU A 237 7.31 -15.33 -1.28
N TYR A 238 6.47 -15.97 -2.09
CA TYR A 238 5.47 -15.29 -2.90
C TYR A 238 4.15 -15.27 -2.16
N LEU A 239 3.55 -14.09 -2.05
CA LEU A 239 2.29 -13.87 -1.38
C LEU A 239 1.31 -13.30 -2.40
N GLY A 240 0.37 -14.13 -2.85
CA GLY A 240 -0.62 -13.78 -3.85
C GLY A 240 -1.99 -13.50 -3.23
N PHE A 241 -2.75 -12.57 -3.82
CA PHE A 241 -4.14 -12.32 -3.46
C PHE A 241 -5.02 -12.33 -4.71
N ALA A 242 -5.75 -13.43 -4.91
CA ALA A 242 -6.68 -13.58 -6.03
C ALA A 242 -8.11 -13.28 -5.57
N ARG A 243 -8.99 -12.94 -6.52
CA ARG A 243 -10.43 -12.65 -6.33
C ARG A 243 -10.77 -11.27 -5.72
N VAL A 244 -9.85 -10.32 -5.85
CA VAL A 244 -10.11 -8.91 -5.55
C VAL A 244 -10.61 -8.22 -6.82
N ARG A 245 -11.60 -7.34 -6.68
CA ARG A 245 -12.10 -6.51 -7.77
C ARG A 245 -10.95 -5.65 -8.33
N PRO A 246 -10.84 -5.45 -9.66
CA PRO A 246 -9.72 -4.70 -10.26
C PRO A 246 -9.45 -3.34 -9.59
N GLU A 247 -10.50 -2.65 -9.16
CA GLU A 247 -10.43 -1.32 -8.54
C GLU A 247 -9.79 -1.31 -7.15
N LEU A 248 -9.70 -2.48 -6.49
CA LEU A 248 -9.12 -2.64 -5.16
C LEU A 248 -7.74 -3.30 -5.17
N GLN A 249 -7.24 -3.76 -6.33
CA GLN A 249 -5.96 -4.47 -6.40
C GLN A 249 -4.80 -3.60 -5.90
N SER A 250 -4.70 -2.35 -6.37
CA SER A 250 -3.66 -1.41 -5.92
C SER A 250 -3.79 -1.13 -4.42
N ALA A 251 -5.00 -0.94 -3.89
CA ALA A 251 -5.23 -0.70 -2.47
C ALA A 251 -4.81 -1.90 -1.60
N VAL A 252 -5.11 -3.13 -2.03
CA VAL A 252 -4.65 -4.35 -1.36
C VAL A 252 -3.13 -4.48 -1.44
N ALA A 253 -2.53 -4.27 -2.61
CA ALA A 253 -1.08 -4.35 -2.80
C ALA A 253 -0.33 -3.35 -1.90
N MET A 254 -0.76 -2.09 -1.89
CA MET A 254 -0.17 -1.04 -1.06
C MET A 254 -0.30 -1.38 0.42
N ARG A 255 -1.51 -1.77 0.87
CA ARG A 255 -1.73 -2.13 2.27
C ARG A 255 -0.88 -3.32 2.69
N MET A 256 -0.80 -4.34 1.83
CA MET A 256 0.02 -5.51 2.08
C MET A 256 1.52 -5.17 2.14
N ALA A 257 1.99 -4.27 1.26
CA ALA A 257 3.37 -3.79 1.29
C ALA A 257 3.69 -3.03 2.58
N GLU A 258 2.77 -2.21 3.10
CA GLU A 258 2.91 -1.54 4.41
C GLU A 258 3.03 -2.57 5.55
N GLU A 259 2.09 -3.51 5.62
CA GLU A 259 2.09 -4.53 6.68
C GLU A 259 3.34 -5.42 6.63
N LEU A 260 3.85 -5.71 5.43
CA LEU A 260 5.09 -6.46 5.26
C LEU A 260 6.31 -5.66 5.71
N ARG A 261 6.40 -4.36 5.41
CA ARG A 261 7.53 -3.51 5.86
C ARG A 261 7.68 -3.47 7.38
N ASP A 262 6.57 -3.52 8.10
CA ASP A 262 6.57 -3.48 9.57
C ASP A 262 7.08 -4.78 10.22
N VAL A 263 7.09 -5.90 9.47
CA VAL A 263 7.42 -7.24 10.00
C VAL A 263 8.67 -7.86 9.41
N VAL A 264 9.18 -7.34 8.29
CA VAL A 264 10.41 -7.84 7.65
C VAL A 264 11.63 -7.13 8.22
N ARG A 265 12.79 -7.79 8.16
CA ARG A 265 14.05 -7.16 8.59
C ARG A 265 14.44 -6.10 7.55
N PRO A 266 15.17 -5.03 7.94
CA PRO A 266 15.70 -4.06 6.98
C PRO A 266 16.58 -4.69 5.89
N THR A 267 17.17 -5.86 6.18
CA THR A 267 17.96 -6.63 5.22
C THR A 267 17.10 -7.48 4.29
N ASP A 268 15.85 -7.79 4.58
CA ASP A 268 15.01 -8.60 3.69
C ASP A 268 14.62 -7.79 2.44
N LEU A 269 14.41 -8.44 1.29
CA LEU A 269 13.92 -7.75 0.09
C LEU A 269 12.41 -7.90 -0.04
N LEU A 270 11.76 -6.83 -0.46
CA LEU A 270 10.35 -6.85 -0.87
C LEU A 270 10.23 -6.42 -2.33
N GLY A 271 9.49 -7.18 -3.13
CA GLY A 271 9.23 -6.90 -4.54
C GLY A 271 7.76 -7.00 -4.89
N ARG A 272 7.32 -6.28 -5.92
CA ARG A 272 6.03 -6.51 -6.57
C ARG A 272 6.27 -7.28 -7.86
N ILE A 273 5.80 -8.52 -7.92
CA ILE A 273 6.06 -9.44 -9.04
C ILE A 273 5.05 -9.23 -10.16
N ASP A 274 3.79 -9.04 -9.78
CA ASP A 274 2.69 -8.72 -10.70
C ASP A 274 1.60 -7.92 -9.97
N ALA A 275 0.46 -7.69 -10.62
CA ALA A 275 -0.65 -6.92 -10.06
C ALA A 275 -1.19 -7.48 -8.72
N THR A 276 -1.03 -8.78 -8.48
CA THR A 276 -1.63 -9.55 -7.38
C THR A 276 -0.63 -10.34 -6.53
N THR A 277 0.67 -10.26 -6.84
CA THR A 277 1.71 -11.04 -6.17
C THR A 277 2.84 -10.14 -5.66
N LEU A 278 3.08 -10.20 -4.35
CA LEU A 278 4.26 -9.61 -3.71
C LEU A 278 5.27 -10.71 -3.38
N ALA A 279 6.55 -10.38 -3.42
CA ALA A 279 7.66 -11.25 -3.06
C ALA A 279 8.38 -10.74 -1.82
N LEU A 280 8.84 -11.67 -0.99
CA LEU A 280 9.70 -11.46 0.15
C LEU A 280 10.89 -12.42 0.08
N TRP A 281 12.10 -11.90 -0.01
CA TRP A 281 13.32 -12.69 0.14
C TRP A 281 13.94 -12.49 1.53
N CYS A 282 14.21 -13.60 2.22
CA CYS A 282 14.81 -13.59 3.55
C CYS A 282 16.15 -14.33 3.56
N ASP A 283 17.23 -13.60 3.87
CA ASP A 283 18.57 -14.15 4.06
C ASP A 283 18.64 -14.97 5.36
N GLY A 284 19.34 -16.10 5.34
CA GLY A 284 19.51 -16.99 6.49
C GLY A 284 18.23 -17.74 6.91
N MET A 285 17.19 -17.73 6.07
CA MET A 285 15.93 -18.38 6.35
C MET A 285 15.87 -19.74 5.66
N ASP A 286 15.58 -20.79 6.42
CA ASP A 286 15.33 -22.13 5.91
C ASP A 286 13.86 -22.36 5.54
N GLN A 287 13.58 -23.52 4.94
CA GLN A 287 12.25 -23.89 4.48
C GLN A 287 11.22 -23.98 5.61
N LEU A 288 11.61 -24.39 6.82
CA LEU A 288 10.69 -24.57 7.95
C LEU A 288 10.26 -23.20 8.48
N THR A 289 11.22 -22.31 8.68
CA THR A 289 10.96 -20.92 9.10
C THR A 289 10.17 -20.17 8.03
N GLY A 290 10.47 -20.41 6.75
CA GLY A 290 9.71 -19.88 5.62
C GLY A 290 8.25 -20.35 5.63
N ALA A 291 8.02 -21.64 5.86
CA ALA A 291 6.69 -22.23 5.97
C ALA A 291 5.88 -21.65 7.13
N GLU A 292 6.49 -21.54 8.32
CA GLU A 292 5.84 -20.93 9.49
C GLU A 292 5.46 -19.47 9.24
N ARG A 293 6.36 -18.71 8.58
CA ARG A 293 6.11 -17.31 8.23
C ARG A 293 4.99 -17.18 7.20
N ALA A 294 4.98 -18.03 6.17
CA ALA A 294 3.89 -18.08 5.19
C ALA A 294 2.54 -18.42 5.85
N ALA A 295 2.51 -19.43 6.72
CA ALA A 295 1.32 -19.79 7.49
C ALA A 295 0.77 -18.60 8.29
N LYS A 296 1.67 -17.87 8.95
CA LYS A 296 1.32 -16.68 9.73
C LYS A 296 0.75 -15.57 8.84
N PHE A 297 1.39 -15.28 7.71
CA PHE A 297 0.88 -14.27 6.76
C PHE A 297 -0.48 -14.64 6.20
N CYS A 298 -0.67 -15.90 5.77
CA CYS A 298 -1.94 -16.41 5.28
C CYS A 298 -3.07 -16.36 6.33
N GLY A 299 -2.75 -16.43 7.63
CA GLY A 299 -3.73 -16.31 8.71
C GLY A 299 -4.00 -14.87 9.18
N GLN A 300 -2.99 -13.99 9.11
CA GLN A 300 -3.06 -12.65 9.73
C GLN A 300 -3.36 -11.53 8.74
N LEU A 301 -2.71 -11.52 7.57
CA LEU A 301 -2.88 -10.45 6.59
C LEU A 301 -4.34 -10.28 6.14
N PRO A 302 -5.14 -11.35 5.92
CA PRO A 302 -6.54 -11.17 5.56
C PRO A 302 -7.36 -10.37 6.59
N LEU A 303 -6.93 -10.24 7.84
CA LEU A 303 -7.64 -9.43 8.84
C LEU A 303 -7.35 -7.93 8.71
N LEU A 304 -6.29 -7.57 7.98
CA LEU A 304 -5.75 -6.21 7.84
C LEU A 304 -5.92 -5.65 6.43
N LEU A 305 -6.26 -6.51 5.47
CA LEU A 305 -6.44 -6.14 4.06
C LEU A 305 -7.89 -5.72 3.74
N PRO A 306 -8.08 -4.85 2.71
CA PRO A 306 -9.39 -4.49 2.17
C PRO A 306 -10.27 -5.73 1.92
N GLU A 307 -11.57 -5.62 2.18
CA GLU A 307 -12.56 -6.72 2.05
C GLU A 307 -12.16 -8.06 2.71
N ARG A 308 -11.21 -8.04 3.66
CA ARG A 308 -10.60 -9.25 4.23
C ARG A 308 -10.02 -10.19 3.18
N THR A 309 -9.36 -9.61 2.18
CA THR A 309 -8.78 -10.31 1.05
C THR A 309 -7.93 -11.50 1.49
N ARG A 310 -8.20 -12.68 0.92
CA ARG A 310 -7.42 -13.89 1.20
C ARG A 310 -6.03 -13.81 0.59
N VAL A 311 -5.05 -14.37 1.30
CA VAL A 311 -3.66 -14.42 0.87
C VAL A 311 -3.21 -15.87 0.72
N MET A 312 -2.54 -16.18 -0.38
CA MET A 312 -1.92 -17.48 -0.64
C MET A 312 -0.40 -17.35 -0.65
N GLY A 313 0.29 -18.39 -0.16
CA GLY A 313 1.75 -18.40 -0.04
C GLY A 313 2.42 -19.48 -0.91
N GLY A 314 3.41 -19.10 -1.71
CA GLY A 314 4.39 -20.03 -2.28
C GLY A 314 5.74 -19.81 -1.61
N VAL A 315 6.36 -20.86 -1.09
CA VAL A 315 7.65 -20.77 -0.39
C VAL A 315 8.69 -21.57 -1.15
N ALA A 316 9.82 -20.97 -1.53
CA ALA A 316 10.92 -21.65 -2.20
C ALA A 316 12.24 -21.39 -1.46
N PRO A 317 12.78 -22.41 -0.75
CA PRO A 317 14.11 -22.31 -0.16
C PRO A 317 15.18 -22.44 -1.24
N ARG A 318 16.33 -21.81 -1.00
CA ARG A 318 17.57 -22.00 -1.76
C ARG A 318 18.68 -22.30 -0.76
N TRP A 319 19.33 -23.45 -0.93
CA TRP A 319 20.45 -23.87 -0.10
C TRP A 319 21.78 -23.32 -0.62
N PRO A 320 22.77 -23.06 0.25
CA PRO A 320 24.08 -22.61 -0.18
C PRO A 320 24.72 -23.67 -1.11
N GLY A 321 25.35 -23.20 -2.18
CA GLY A 321 25.99 -24.06 -3.17
C GLY A 321 25.02 -24.86 -4.06
N SER A 322 23.71 -24.58 -4.05
CA SER A 322 22.75 -25.31 -4.89
C SER A 322 22.95 -25.10 -6.40
N GLY A 323 23.66 -24.04 -6.79
CA GLY A 323 23.85 -23.62 -8.18
C GLY A 323 22.58 -23.03 -8.82
N GLU A 324 21.50 -22.85 -8.06
CA GLU A 324 20.27 -22.24 -8.56
C GLU A 324 20.44 -20.74 -8.75
N ASP A 325 20.00 -20.27 -9.91
CA ASP A 325 19.91 -18.84 -10.22
C ASP A 325 18.60 -18.22 -9.67
N PRO A 326 18.50 -16.88 -9.61
CA PRO A 326 17.31 -16.20 -9.13
C PRO A 326 16.02 -16.59 -9.87
N ALA A 327 16.09 -16.78 -11.19
CA ALA A 327 14.92 -17.10 -12.00
C ALA A 327 14.34 -18.47 -11.63
N SER A 328 15.20 -19.45 -11.38
CA SER A 328 14.82 -20.81 -10.96
C SER A 328 14.10 -20.78 -9.61
N VAL A 329 14.65 -20.05 -8.62
CA VAL A 329 14.02 -19.91 -7.29
C VAL A 329 12.67 -19.18 -7.37
N MET A 330 12.57 -18.16 -8.22
CA MET A 330 11.32 -17.45 -8.50
C MET A 330 10.27 -18.34 -9.16
N GLU A 331 10.67 -19.20 -10.10
CA GLU A 331 9.80 -20.18 -10.73
C GLU A 331 9.29 -21.22 -9.72
N HIS A 332 10.17 -21.72 -8.85
CA HIS A 332 9.80 -22.63 -7.75
C HIS A 332 8.74 -22.00 -6.83
N ALA A 333 8.92 -20.74 -6.43
CA ALA A 333 7.94 -20.01 -5.63
C ALA A 333 6.61 -19.82 -6.37
N ALA A 334 6.66 -19.52 -7.68
CA ALA A 334 5.46 -19.39 -8.52
C ALA A 334 4.69 -20.71 -8.67
N VAL A 335 5.39 -21.84 -8.83
CA VAL A 335 4.78 -23.18 -8.86
C VAL A 335 4.10 -23.47 -7.52
N ALA A 336 4.81 -23.25 -6.40
CA ALA A 336 4.26 -23.47 -5.06
C ALA A 336 3.02 -22.59 -4.81
N LEU A 337 3.05 -21.31 -5.18
CA LEU A 337 1.91 -20.40 -5.06
C LEU A 337 0.70 -20.90 -5.87
N ARG A 338 0.90 -21.32 -7.12
CA ARG A 338 -0.18 -21.88 -7.96
C ARG A 338 -0.80 -23.13 -7.34
N LEU A 339 0.02 -24.03 -6.79
CA LEU A 339 -0.46 -25.22 -6.10
C LEU A 339 -1.23 -24.88 -4.81
N ALA A 340 -0.80 -23.86 -4.07
CA ALA A 340 -1.52 -23.35 -2.91
C ALA A 340 -2.90 -22.79 -3.29
N ALA A 341 -2.96 -22.01 -4.37
CA ALA A 341 -4.21 -21.47 -4.89
C ALA A 341 -5.18 -22.61 -5.30
N LEU A 342 -4.71 -23.58 -6.10
CA LEU A 342 -5.53 -24.72 -6.54
C LEU A 342 -6.05 -25.59 -5.39
N ALA A 343 -5.22 -25.83 -4.36
CA ALA A 343 -5.64 -26.59 -3.19
C ALA A 343 -6.77 -25.88 -2.43
N ASN A 344 -6.71 -24.54 -2.34
CA ASN A 344 -7.73 -23.74 -1.70
C ASN A 344 -9.08 -23.80 -2.44
N GLU A 345 -9.06 -23.83 -3.78
CA GLU A 345 -10.29 -23.93 -4.58
C GLU A 345 -11.05 -25.24 -4.35
N ARG A 346 -10.33 -26.33 -4.05
CA ARG A 346 -10.92 -27.65 -3.81
C ARG A 346 -11.49 -27.83 -2.41
N SER A 347 -11.18 -26.95 -1.47
CA SER A 347 -11.61 -27.07 -0.06
C SER A 347 -12.07 -25.72 0.51
N PRO A 348 -13.25 -25.21 0.11
CA PRO A 348 -13.78 -23.92 0.57
C PRO A 348 -14.27 -23.91 2.03
N LYS A 349 -14.01 -24.96 2.82
CA LYS A 349 -14.65 -25.19 4.13
C LYS A 349 -14.28 -24.16 5.21
N GLU A 350 -13.25 -23.34 5.01
CA GLU A 350 -12.94 -22.19 5.86
C GLU A 350 -12.88 -20.91 5.01
N GLU A 351 -13.88 -20.03 5.15
CA GLU A 351 -14.05 -18.86 4.29
C GLU A 351 -12.96 -17.77 4.44
N THR A 352 -12.04 -17.91 5.39
CA THR A 352 -11.04 -16.88 5.71
C THR A 352 -9.60 -17.39 5.76
N ALA A 353 -9.37 -18.70 5.71
CA ALA A 353 -8.03 -19.25 5.80
C ALA A 353 -7.31 -19.13 4.44
N GLY A 354 -6.16 -18.46 4.44
CA GLY A 354 -5.23 -18.53 3.32
C GLY A 354 -4.62 -19.94 3.20
N ALA A 355 -4.07 -20.26 2.03
CA ALA A 355 -3.37 -21.53 1.80
C ALA A 355 -1.92 -21.24 1.43
N TRP A 356 -0.99 -22.11 1.84
CA TRP A 356 0.41 -21.99 1.46
C TRP A 356 1.01 -23.34 1.09
N ARG A 357 2.08 -23.33 0.30
CA ARG A 357 2.85 -24.51 -0.08
C ARG A 357 4.33 -24.17 -0.09
N VAL A 358 5.14 -25.15 0.30
CA VAL A 358 6.59 -25.12 0.11
C VAL A 358 6.89 -25.90 -1.15
N TRP A 359 7.72 -25.32 -2.02
CA TRP A 359 8.25 -26.00 -3.17
C TRP A 359 9.14 -27.16 -2.69
N GLN A 360 8.85 -28.33 -3.23
CA GLN A 360 9.65 -29.52 -3.01
C GLN A 360 10.19 -29.91 -4.38
N ARG A 361 11.51 -30.10 -4.47
CA ARG A 361 12.09 -30.80 -5.60
C ARG A 361 11.49 -32.20 -5.54
N ASP A 362 10.81 -32.65 -6.59
CA ASP A 362 10.31 -34.02 -6.64
C ASP A 362 11.48 -34.95 -6.31
N LEU A 363 11.42 -35.57 -5.13
CA LEU A 363 12.30 -36.66 -4.76
C LEU A 363 11.84 -37.85 -5.61
N ASN A 364 12.23 -37.84 -6.89
CA ASN A 364 12.25 -39.05 -7.68
C ASN A 364 13.30 -39.95 -7.02
N TYR A 365 12.82 -40.79 -6.09
CA TYR A 365 13.52 -41.96 -5.57
C TYR A 365 13.72 -42.99 -6.67
#